data_AF-A0A923BXU6-F1
#
_entry.id   AF-A0A923BXU6-F1
#
_cell.length_a   1.000
_cell.length_b   1.000
_cell.length_c   1.000
_cell.angle_alpha   90.00
_cell.angle_beta   90.00
_cell.angle_gamma   90.00
#
_symmetry.space_group_name_H-M   'P 1'
#
loop_
_entity.id
_entity.type
_entity.pdbx_description
1 polymer ?
#
loop_
_entity_poly.entity_id
_entity_poly.type
_entity_poly.pdbx_seq_one_letter_code
_entity_poly.pdbx_strand_id
1 'polypeptide(L)' 'DGTHRLVIEQGYEMGRPSQIELTLTVAGGALASATIGGAAVVMSEGVLL' A
#
# COMPACT_ATOMS: atom_id res chain seq x y z
N ASP A 1 18.72 -1.54 10.08
CA ASP A 1 17.76 -1.79 11.16
C ASP A 1 16.82 -0.62 11.33
N GLY A 2 15.58 -0.88 11.72
CA GLY A 2 14.55 0.13 11.96
C GLY A 2 13.30 -0.07 11.11
N THR A 3 12.41 0.93 11.18
CA THR A 3 11.19 0.98 10.37
C THR A 3 11.37 1.97 9.23
N HIS A 4 11.12 1.52 8.01
CA HIS A 4 11.23 2.30 6.79
C HIS A 4 9.85 2.44 6.15
N ARG A 5 9.49 3.66 5.73
CA ARG A 5 8.22 3.92 5.05
C ARG A 5 8.50 4.41 3.64
N LEU A 6 7.79 3.82 2.67
CA LEU A 6 7.85 4.15 1.26
C LEU A 6 6.43 4.34 0.73
N VAL A 7 6.30 5.16 -0.31
CA VAL A 7 5.08 5.28 -1.10
C VAL A 7 5.37 4.72 -2.49
N ILE A 8 4.52 3.82 -2.95
CA ILE A 8 4.56 3.27 -4.30
C ILE A 8 3.45 3.94 -5.10
N GLU A 9 3.83 4.62 -6.18
CA GLU A 9 2.93 5.30 -7.10
C GLU A 9 2.63 4.40 -8.29
N GLN A 10 1.34 4.16 -8.58
CA GLN A 10 0.93 3.23 -9.62
C GLN A 10 -0.35 3.69 -10.32
N GLY A 11 -0.56 3.21 -11.55
CA GLY A 11 -1.82 3.40 -12.28
C GLY A 11 -2.01 4.78 -12.93
N TYR A 12 -1.00 5.65 -12.86
CA TYR A 12 -1.03 7.00 -13.46
C TYR A 12 -1.29 6.96 -14.97
N GLU A 13 -0.51 6.16 -15.72
CA GLU A 13 -0.67 6.03 -17.18
C GLU A 13 -2.00 5.39 -17.58
N MET A 14 -2.62 4.62 -16.68
CA MET A 14 -3.93 3.99 -16.89
C MET A 14 -5.11 4.86 -16.42
N GLY A 15 -4.86 6.10 -15.95
CA GLY A 15 -5.90 6.99 -15.42
C GLY A 15 -6.52 6.53 -14.10
N ARG A 16 -5.88 5.60 -13.38
CA ARG A 16 -6.31 5.10 -12.06
C ARG A 16 -5.19 5.31 -11.02
N PRO A 17 -4.77 6.56 -10.78
CA PRO A 17 -3.67 6.85 -9.88
C PRO A 17 -3.98 6.32 -8.48
N SER A 18 -3.02 5.57 -7.93
CA SER A 18 -3.09 4.98 -6.60
C SER A 18 -1.76 5.15 -5.90
N GLN A 19 -1.81 5.37 -4.60
CA GLN A 19 -0.66 5.38 -3.71
C GLN A 19 -0.77 4.23 -2.73
N ILE A 20 0.27 3.39 -2.69
CA ILE A 20 0.37 2.26 -1.77
C ILE A 20 1.44 2.59 -0.74
N GLU A 21 1.05 2.59 0.54
CA GLU A 21 1.98 2.79 1.65
C GLU A 21 2.66 1.46 2.00
N LEU A 22 3.97 1.38 1.84
CA LEU A 22 4.77 0.21 2.22
C LEU A 22 5.57 0.55 3.47
N THR A 23 5.33 -0.20 4.55
CA THR A 23 6.16 -0.15 5.76
C THR A 23 6.99 -1.42 5.87
N LEU A 24 8.31 -1.27 6.00
CA LEU A 24 9.27 -2.36 6.21
C LEU A 24 9.88 -2.26 7.60
N THR A 25 9.98 -3.38 8.31
CA THR A 25 10.73 -3.45 9.57
C THR A 25 11.94 -4.36 9.35
N VAL A 26 13.13 -3.81 9.57
CA VAL A 26 14.41 -4.52 9.46
C VAL A 26 15.00 -4.70 10.85
N ALA A 27 15.31 -5.93 11.22
CA ALA A 27 15.92 -6.27 12.51
C ALA A 27 17.10 -7.22 12.28
N GLY A 28 18.25 -6.90 12.89
CA GLY A 28 19.47 -7.70 12.73
C GLY A 28 19.97 -7.75 11.28
N GLY A 29 19.74 -6.70 10.51
CA GLY A 29 20.11 -6.63 9.08
C GLY A 29 19.21 -7.44 8.15
N ALA A 30 18.17 -8.11 8.66
CA ALA A 30 17.22 -8.90 7.88
C ALA A 30 15.83 -8.26 7.87
N LEU A 31 15.07 -8.47 6.79
CA LEU A 31 13.66 -8.07 6.74
C LEU A 31 12.85 -8.93 7.73
N ALA A 32 12.26 -8.29 8.73
CA ALA A 32 11.45 -8.95 9.75
C ALA A 32 9.96 -8.95 9.39
N SER A 33 9.46 -7.84 8.82
CA SER A 33 8.06 -7.74 8.38
C SER A 33 7.86 -6.67 7.30
N ALA A 34 6.78 -6.80 6.55
CA ALA A 34 6.29 -5.80 5.62
C ALA A 34 4.77 -5.64 5.78
N THR A 35 4.29 -4.40 5.78
CA THR A 35 2.86 -4.06 5.85
C THR A 35 2.49 -3.16 4.69
N ILE A 36 1.36 -3.46 4.06
CA ILE A 36 0.76 -2.63 3.01
C ILE A 36 -0.42 -1.86 3.61
N GLY A 37 -0.43 -0.55 3.37
CA GLY A 37 -1.52 0.36 3.70
C GLY A 37 -1.94 1.18 2.48
N GLY A 38 -3.04 1.90 2.64
CA GLY A 38 -3.57 2.81 1.63
C GLY A 38 -4.99 3.25 1.99
N ALA A 39 -5.40 4.40 1.50
CA ALA A 39 -6.77 4.87 1.64
C ALA A 39 -7.70 4.15 0.67
N ALA A 40 -8.94 3.94 1.08
CA ALA A 40 -10.00 3.41 0.24
C ALA A 40 -11.27 4.27 0.38
N VAL A 41 -12.05 4.35 -0.70
CA VAL A 41 -13.32 5.08 -0.73
C VAL A 41 -14.37 4.18 -1.39
N VAL A 42 -15.56 4.13 -0.81
CA VAL A 42 -16.72 3.44 -1.41
C VAL A 42 -17.22 4.26 -2.59
N MET A 43 -17.18 3.68 -3.78
CA MET A 43 -17.63 4.36 -5.01
C MET A 43 -19.10 4.05 -5.32
N SER A 44 -19.55 2.83 -5.02
CA SER A 44 -20.91 2.37 -5.26
C SER A 44 -21.22 1.17 -4.37
N GLU A 45 -22.51 0.91 -4.18
CA GLU A 45 -23.03 -0.24 -3.44
C GLU A 45 -24.19 -0.87 -4.22
N GLY A 46 -24.34 -2.19 -4.09
CA GLY A 46 -25.41 -2.96 -4.74
C GLY A 46 -25.45 -4.41 -4.26
N VAL A 47 -26.42 -5.17 -4.76
CA VAL A 47 -26.63 -6.59 -4.41
C VAL A 47 -26.60 -7.44 -5.69
N LEU A 48 -25.96 -8.60 -5.63
CA LEU A 48 -26.02 -9.63 -6.67
C LEU A 48 -27.15 -10.62 -6.32
N LEU A 49 -28.04 -10.89 -7.28
CA LEU A 49 -29.20 -11.81 -7.15
C LEU A 49 -28.84 -13.26 -7.45
#